data_AF-A0AB38J8P1-F1
#
_entry.id   AF-A0AB38J8P1-F1
#
_cell.length_a   1.000
_cell.length_b   1.000
_cell.length_c   1.000
_cell.angle_alpha   90.00
_cell.angle_beta   90.00
_cell.angle_gamma   90.00
#
_symmetry.space_group_name_H-M   'P 1'
#
loop_
_entity.id
_entity.type
_entity.pdbx_description
1 polymer ?
#
loop_
_entity_poly.entity_id
_entity_poly.type
_entity_poly.pdbx_seq_one_letter_code
_entity_poly.pdbx_strand_id
1 'polypeptide(L)'
;MARELAAGQRSRIHIIDITTGEDRIVHESDSVLYEAPNWSLDGSALIINGNGHLFRLSLTAESSPQRIDFGSLPELNNDHVLDPDGEHVFISANDWHIYRAPLLGGAPTRITNDDGRLHFLHGVSPDGATLAYIGIERGVDGEWGAGDIWTIPAAGGEDVAITRDGFPDDGAEYSNDGEWLYFNSERADTGPGHAQLYRMRTDGSGAEQLTSDERVNWFPHVAPDGSRIAFISFPSGTLGHPADLDCIIRVCGPAGEDAADLVHVFGGQGTMNVNSWSPDSRAFAYVDYPVDDA
;
A
#
# COMPACT_ATOMS: atom_id res chain seq x y z
N MET A 1 -13.41 7.28 -9.61
CA MET A 1 -14.58 6.81 -8.84
C MET A 1 -14.08 5.68 -7.97
N ALA A 2 -14.39 5.76 -6.68
CA ALA A 2 -14.09 4.67 -5.74
C ALA A 2 -14.75 3.36 -6.19
N ARG A 3 -14.14 2.23 -5.80
CA ARG A 3 -14.70 0.89 -6.04
C ARG A 3 -15.88 0.68 -5.10
N GLU A 4 -16.91 -0.02 -5.58
CA GLU A 4 -18.10 -0.40 -4.79
C GLU A 4 -18.20 -1.93 -4.69
N LEU A 5 -18.89 -2.41 -3.65
CA LEU A 5 -19.14 -3.84 -3.47
C LEU A 5 -20.02 -4.39 -4.61
N ALA A 6 -19.67 -5.55 -5.12
CA ALA A 6 -20.57 -6.32 -5.98
C ALA A 6 -21.78 -6.85 -5.17
N ALA A 7 -22.83 -7.27 -5.87
CA ALA A 7 -24.00 -7.87 -5.22
C ALA A 7 -23.61 -9.14 -4.44
N GLY A 8 -23.97 -9.20 -3.16
CA GLY A 8 -23.61 -10.32 -2.27
C GLY A 8 -22.15 -10.32 -1.79
N GLN A 9 -21.36 -9.31 -2.18
CA GLN A 9 -20.00 -9.14 -1.71
C GLN A 9 -19.96 -8.39 -0.38
N ARG A 10 -18.99 -8.75 0.46
CA ARG A 10 -18.69 -8.05 1.71
C ARG A 10 -17.24 -7.62 1.73
N SER A 11 -16.89 -6.58 2.47
CA SER A 11 -15.50 -6.30 2.85
C SER A 11 -15.32 -6.73 4.31
N ARG A 12 -14.31 -7.56 4.60
CA ARG A 12 -13.98 -7.97 5.96
C ARG A 12 -12.56 -7.58 6.28
N ILE A 13 -12.39 -6.87 7.38
CA ILE A 13 -11.09 -6.43 7.88
C ILE A 13 -10.62 -7.47 8.88
N HIS A 14 -9.48 -8.07 8.61
CA HIS A 14 -8.85 -9.11 9.39
C HIS A 14 -7.62 -8.58 10.13
N ILE A 15 -7.28 -9.23 11.23
CA ILE A 15 -5.98 -9.14 11.88
C ILE A 15 -5.49 -10.56 12.12
N ILE A 16 -4.33 -10.89 11.56
CA ILE A 16 -3.65 -12.16 11.78
C ILE A 16 -2.38 -11.96 12.60
N ASP A 17 -2.23 -12.69 13.71
CA ASP A 17 -0.98 -12.78 14.46
C ASP A 17 -0.10 -13.86 13.79
N ILE A 18 1.01 -13.44 13.20
CA ILE A 18 1.91 -14.31 12.43
C ILE A 18 2.73 -15.27 13.30
N THR A 19 2.76 -15.05 14.62
CA THR A 19 3.50 -15.89 15.57
C THR A 19 2.65 -17.06 16.07
N THR A 20 1.34 -16.89 16.09
CA THR A 20 0.37 -17.89 16.57
C THR A 20 -0.47 -18.51 15.46
N GLY A 21 -0.63 -17.81 14.34
CA GLY A 21 -1.55 -18.17 13.26
C GLY A 21 -3.02 -17.85 13.58
N GLU A 22 -3.30 -17.11 14.67
CA GLU A 22 -4.66 -16.69 14.99
C GLU A 22 -5.09 -15.56 14.04
N ASP A 23 -6.15 -15.80 13.28
CA ASP A 23 -6.80 -14.81 12.40
C ASP A 23 -8.21 -14.51 12.91
N ARG A 24 -8.54 -13.22 12.98
CA ARG A 24 -9.86 -12.74 13.41
C ARG A 24 -10.35 -11.57 12.57
N ILE A 25 -11.65 -11.58 12.30
CA ILE A 25 -12.35 -10.45 11.70
C ILE A 25 -12.56 -9.38 12.79
N VAL A 26 -12.12 -8.15 12.52
CA VAL A 26 -12.30 -6.99 13.40
C VAL A 26 -13.44 -6.08 12.95
N HIS A 27 -13.81 -6.13 11.68
CA HIS A 27 -14.97 -5.44 11.13
C HIS A 27 -15.43 -6.12 9.84
N GLU A 28 -16.73 -6.08 9.56
CA GLU A 28 -17.32 -6.56 8.32
C GLU A 28 -18.38 -5.57 7.85
N SER A 29 -18.44 -5.33 6.54
CA SER A 29 -19.43 -4.47 5.91
C SER A 29 -19.98 -5.10 4.63
N ASP A 30 -21.30 -5.02 4.47
CA ASP A 30 -22.05 -5.34 3.26
C ASP A 30 -22.49 -4.08 2.48
N SER A 31 -22.05 -2.90 2.93
CA SER A 31 -22.51 -1.60 2.41
C SER A 31 -21.38 -0.64 2.04
N VAL A 32 -20.20 -0.81 2.62
CA VAL A 32 -19.00 -0.06 2.28
C VAL A 32 -17.92 -1.05 1.88
N LEU A 33 -17.27 -0.77 0.76
CA LEU A 33 -16.03 -1.45 0.40
C LEU A 33 -14.89 -0.76 1.14
N TYR A 34 -14.43 -1.34 2.25
CA TYR A 34 -13.24 -0.87 2.94
C TYR A 34 -11.99 -1.49 2.34
N GLU A 35 -10.89 -0.74 2.36
CA GLU A 35 -9.64 -1.10 1.69
C GLU A 35 -8.42 -0.66 2.53
N ALA A 36 -7.28 -1.26 2.22
CA ALA A 36 -5.92 -0.81 2.53
C ALA A 36 -5.71 -0.31 3.99
N PRO A 37 -5.71 -1.19 4.99
CA PRO A 37 -5.52 -0.79 6.38
C PRO A 37 -4.07 -0.34 6.68
N ASN A 38 -3.85 0.80 7.31
CA ASN A 38 -2.66 1.07 8.12
C ASN A 38 -2.95 0.81 9.60
N TRP A 39 -1.93 0.44 10.37
CA TRP A 39 -2.03 0.36 11.82
C TRP A 39 -1.50 1.62 12.47
N SER A 40 -2.25 2.23 13.39
CA SER A 40 -1.77 3.40 14.13
C SER A 40 -0.52 3.08 14.95
N LEU A 41 0.39 4.05 15.09
CA LEU A 41 1.68 3.87 15.78
C LEU A 41 1.53 3.46 17.26
N ASP A 42 0.43 3.84 17.90
CA ASP A 42 0.09 3.47 19.28
C ASP A 42 -0.61 2.09 19.38
N GLY A 43 -0.87 1.44 18.25
CA GLY A 43 -1.53 0.14 18.15
C GLY A 43 -3.04 0.18 18.36
N SER A 44 -3.64 1.34 18.62
CA SER A 44 -5.03 1.44 19.11
C SER A 44 -6.11 1.44 18.02
N ALA A 45 -5.74 1.61 16.75
CA ALA A 45 -6.68 1.71 15.64
C ALA A 45 -6.09 1.28 14.29
N LEU A 46 -6.98 1.00 13.34
CA LEU A 46 -6.66 0.93 11.92
C LEU A 46 -7.14 2.20 11.21
N ILE A 47 -6.37 2.68 10.24
CA ILE A 47 -6.77 3.70 9.27
C ILE A 47 -7.02 3.02 7.93
N ILE A 48 -8.24 3.13 7.42
CA ILE A 48 -8.70 2.41 6.21
C ILE A 48 -9.36 3.40 5.25
N ASN A 49 -9.35 3.13 3.96
CA ASN A 49 -10.15 3.90 3.00
C ASN A 49 -11.44 3.16 2.60
N GLY A 50 -12.41 3.92 2.09
CA GLY A 50 -13.65 3.39 1.52
C GLY A 50 -14.51 4.52 0.95
N ASN A 51 -15.22 4.31 -0.16
CA ASN A 51 -16.03 5.34 -0.81
C ASN A 51 -15.29 6.69 -1.03
N GLY A 52 -13.98 6.64 -1.33
CA GLY A 52 -13.16 7.84 -1.54
C GLY A 52 -12.82 8.64 -0.29
N HIS A 53 -12.93 8.07 0.91
CA HIS A 53 -12.63 8.72 2.19
C HIS A 53 -11.79 7.83 3.10
N LEU A 54 -11.07 8.43 4.08
CA LEU A 54 -10.43 7.69 5.16
C LEU A 54 -11.36 7.52 6.36
N PHE A 55 -11.19 6.43 7.08
CA PHE A 55 -11.87 6.09 8.31
C PHE A 55 -10.88 5.60 9.36
N ARG A 56 -11.19 5.89 10.63
CA ARG A 56 -10.52 5.33 11.80
C ARG A 56 -11.38 4.23 12.41
N LEU A 57 -10.86 3.02 12.48
CA LEU A 57 -11.48 1.89 13.19
C LEU A 57 -10.75 1.66 14.52
N SER A 58 -11.42 1.87 15.65
CA SER A 58 -10.84 1.59 16.97
C SER A 58 -10.67 0.08 17.19
N LEU A 59 -9.52 -0.35 17.70
CA LEU A 59 -9.26 -1.72 18.13
C LEU A 59 -9.43 -1.91 19.65
N THR A 60 -9.61 -0.82 20.39
CA THR A 60 -9.73 -0.82 21.86
C THR A 60 -11.16 -0.54 22.34
N ALA A 61 -12.04 -0.14 21.43
CA ALA A 61 -13.44 0.12 21.71
C ALA A 61 -14.29 -0.53 20.60
N GLU A 62 -15.44 -1.08 20.96
CA GLU A 62 -16.43 -1.55 19.99
C GLU A 62 -17.07 -0.35 19.29
N SER A 63 -16.53 0.03 18.13
CA SER A 63 -17.03 1.13 17.33
C SER A 63 -16.92 0.80 15.85
N SER A 64 -17.93 1.18 15.06
CA SER A 64 -17.82 1.17 13.60
C SER A 64 -16.75 2.15 13.13
N PRO A 65 -16.15 1.95 11.94
CA PRO A 65 -15.24 2.91 11.33
C PRO A 65 -15.84 4.32 11.33
N GLN A 66 -15.06 5.30 11.78
CA GLN A 66 -15.45 6.71 11.83
C GLN A 66 -14.73 7.48 10.73
N ARG A 67 -15.49 8.15 9.86
CA ARG A 67 -14.90 8.95 8.78
C ARG A 67 -14.00 10.06 9.33
N ILE A 68 -12.84 10.24 8.71
CA ILE A 68 -11.93 11.36 8.94
C ILE A 68 -12.27 12.44 7.91
N ASP A 69 -12.65 13.62 8.39
CA ASP A 69 -13.11 14.71 7.51
C ASP A 69 -11.95 15.64 7.12
N PHE A 70 -11.63 15.65 5.82
CA PHE A 70 -10.63 16.55 5.23
C PHE A 70 -11.26 17.73 4.46
N GLY A 71 -12.56 17.96 4.63
CA GLY A 71 -13.28 19.04 3.96
C GLY A 71 -13.39 18.80 2.45
N SER A 72 -12.79 19.69 1.66
CA SER A 72 -12.96 19.75 0.20
C SER A 72 -11.93 18.93 -0.60
N LEU A 73 -11.26 17.97 0.04
CA LEU A 73 -10.31 17.11 -0.67
C LEU A 73 -11.08 16.23 -1.68
N PRO A 74 -10.54 16.01 -2.90
CA PRO A 74 -11.11 15.04 -3.84
C PRO A 74 -11.29 13.64 -3.23
N GLU A 75 -11.99 12.75 -3.93
CA GLU A 75 -12.04 11.35 -3.52
C GLU A 75 -10.63 10.75 -3.44
N LEU A 76 -10.37 9.97 -2.40
CA LEU A 76 -9.10 9.28 -2.17
C LEU A 76 -9.03 7.96 -2.93
N ASN A 77 -7.81 7.52 -3.26
CA ASN A 77 -7.54 6.15 -3.68
C ASN A 77 -7.10 5.30 -2.46
N ASN A 78 -6.45 4.15 -2.69
CA ASN A 78 -6.02 3.22 -1.64
C ASN A 78 -4.67 3.60 -1.00
N ASP A 79 -4.01 4.62 -1.53
CA ASP A 79 -2.60 4.87 -1.27
C ASP A 79 -2.47 5.97 -0.22
N HIS A 80 -2.28 5.52 1.02
CA HIS A 80 -2.13 6.39 2.18
C HIS A 80 -1.13 5.81 3.18
N VAL A 81 -0.33 6.69 3.78
CA VAL A 81 0.77 6.31 4.66
C VAL A 81 0.77 7.21 5.88
N LEU A 82 0.85 6.63 7.06
CA LEU A 82 0.94 7.39 8.31
C LEU A 82 2.27 8.14 8.37
N ASP A 83 2.21 9.41 8.76
CA ASP A 83 3.41 10.18 9.04
C ASP A 83 4.05 9.64 10.35
N PRO A 84 5.38 9.45 10.42
CA PRO A 84 6.07 9.04 11.64
C PRO A 84 5.87 10.00 12.82
N ASP A 85 5.40 11.22 12.58
CA ASP A 85 5.03 12.15 13.66
C ASP A 85 3.81 11.70 14.49
N GLY A 86 3.02 10.73 13.98
CA GLY A 86 1.85 10.18 14.66
C GLY A 86 0.63 11.11 14.70
N GLU A 87 0.71 12.29 14.08
CA GLU A 87 -0.32 13.31 14.04
C GLU A 87 -0.92 13.47 12.64
N HIS A 88 -0.20 13.04 11.59
CA HIS A 88 -0.59 13.27 10.20
C HIS A 88 -0.60 11.98 9.35
N VAL A 89 -1.21 12.11 8.18
CA VAL A 89 -1.28 11.09 7.15
C VAL A 89 -0.98 11.74 5.79
N PHE A 90 -0.20 11.03 4.98
CA PHE A 90 -0.02 11.34 3.57
C PHE A 90 -1.04 10.51 2.76
N ILE A 91 -1.68 11.12 1.77
CA ILE A 91 -2.80 10.53 1.02
C ILE A 91 -2.70 10.90 -0.46
N SER A 92 -2.89 9.92 -1.35
CA SER A 92 -3.13 10.15 -2.77
C SER A 92 -4.61 10.37 -3.04
N ALA A 93 -4.91 11.40 -3.83
CA ALA A 93 -6.26 11.76 -4.22
C ALA A 93 -6.49 11.55 -5.72
N ASN A 94 -7.75 11.44 -6.12
CA ASN A 94 -8.17 11.17 -7.51
C ASN A 94 -7.97 12.36 -8.46
N ASP A 95 -7.42 13.48 -7.99
CA ASP A 95 -6.85 14.54 -8.82
C ASP A 95 -5.36 14.30 -9.14
N TRP A 96 -4.83 13.14 -8.75
CA TRP A 96 -3.47 12.65 -9.00
C TRP A 96 -2.38 13.38 -8.22
N HIS A 97 -2.74 13.97 -7.08
CA HIS A 97 -1.79 14.59 -6.17
C HIS A 97 -1.71 13.89 -4.82
N ILE A 98 -0.57 14.08 -4.17
CA ILE A 98 -0.33 13.64 -2.79
C ILE A 98 -0.54 14.84 -1.88
N TYR A 99 -1.28 14.61 -0.80
CA TYR A 99 -1.57 15.59 0.24
C TYR A 99 -1.08 15.09 1.59
N ARG A 100 -0.83 16.01 2.51
CA ARG A 100 -0.64 15.74 3.94
C ARG A 100 -1.81 16.33 4.73
N ALA A 101 -2.40 15.56 5.64
CA ALA A 101 -3.55 16.00 6.43
C ALA A 101 -3.48 15.52 7.90
N PRO A 102 -4.14 16.20 8.86
CA PRO A 102 -4.18 15.75 10.26
C PRO A 102 -5.00 14.46 10.41
N LEU A 103 -4.50 13.47 11.16
CA LEU A 103 -5.14 12.16 11.37
C LEU A 103 -6.52 12.22 12.04
N LEU A 104 -6.82 13.32 12.71
CA LEU A 104 -8.12 13.56 13.36
C LEU A 104 -9.07 14.41 12.52
N GLY A 105 -8.72 14.66 11.26
CA GLY A 105 -9.45 15.54 10.35
C GLY A 105 -8.97 16.98 10.40
N GLY A 106 -9.23 17.71 9.33
CA GLY A 106 -8.75 19.07 9.14
C GLY A 106 -8.31 19.35 7.71
N ALA A 107 -7.85 20.58 7.46
CA ALA A 107 -7.48 21.02 6.13
C ALA A 107 -6.20 20.29 5.64
N PRO A 108 -6.23 19.70 4.44
CA PRO A 108 -5.06 19.09 3.83
C PRO A 108 -4.14 20.13 3.17
N THR A 109 -2.87 19.77 2.98
CA THR A 109 -1.89 20.54 2.21
C THR A 109 -1.35 19.68 1.07
N ARG A 110 -1.42 20.17 -0.17
CA ARG A 110 -0.84 19.48 -1.33
C ARG A 110 0.69 19.48 -1.22
N ILE A 111 1.31 18.32 -1.44
CA ILE A 111 2.76 18.13 -1.41
C ILE A 111 3.34 18.12 -2.83
N THR A 112 2.72 17.39 -3.76
CA THR A 112 3.26 17.21 -5.11
C THR A 112 3.05 18.42 -6.01
N ASN A 113 3.92 18.51 -7.01
CA ASN A 113 3.88 19.53 -8.05
C ASN A 113 2.74 19.27 -9.05
N ASP A 114 2.34 20.32 -9.76
CA ASP A 114 1.37 20.26 -10.87
C ASP A 114 2.11 20.22 -12.20
N ASP A 115 2.65 19.04 -12.52
CA ASP A 115 3.50 18.78 -13.68
C ASP A 115 2.89 17.78 -14.68
N GLY A 116 1.64 17.38 -14.44
CA GLY A 116 0.89 16.46 -15.30
C GLY A 116 1.19 14.97 -15.10
N ARG A 117 2.04 14.60 -14.14
CA ARG A 117 2.24 13.19 -13.75
C ARG A 117 1.11 12.69 -12.87
N LEU A 118 0.91 11.37 -12.89
CA LEU A 118 0.14 10.70 -11.84
C LEU A 118 1.05 10.42 -10.65
N HIS A 119 0.55 10.66 -9.42
CA HIS A 119 1.32 10.47 -8.18
C HIS A 119 0.61 9.47 -7.24
N PHE A 120 1.22 8.30 -7.03
CA PHE A 120 0.70 7.24 -6.15
C PHE A 120 1.65 6.99 -4.98
N LEU A 121 1.25 7.39 -3.77
CA LEU A 121 2.07 7.33 -2.57
C LEU A 121 2.26 5.90 -2.06
N HIS A 122 3.48 5.48 -1.74
CA HIS A 122 3.68 4.17 -1.07
C HIS A 122 4.58 4.23 0.16
N GLY A 123 5.41 5.26 0.34
CA GLY A 123 6.34 5.30 1.45
C GLY A 123 6.64 6.69 1.97
N VAL A 124 7.02 6.74 3.24
CA VAL A 124 7.63 7.88 3.91
C VAL A 124 8.92 7.40 4.59
N SER A 125 9.98 8.19 4.52
CA SER A 125 11.24 7.87 5.20
C SER A 125 11.04 7.82 6.71
N PRO A 126 11.82 7.03 7.47
CA PRO A 126 11.62 6.87 8.91
C PRO A 126 11.73 8.18 9.72
N ASP A 127 12.44 9.17 9.18
CA ASP A 127 12.56 10.51 9.77
C ASP A 127 11.43 11.48 9.34
N GLY A 128 10.48 11.03 8.52
CA GLY A 128 9.36 11.81 8.01
C GLY A 128 9.74 12.86 6.94
N ALA A 129 11.00 12.90 6.49
CA ALA A 129 11.48 14.00 5.67
C ALA A 129 11.21 13.84 4.16
N THR A 130 11.06 12.60 3.68
CA THR A 130 10.98 12.29 2.24
C THR A 130 9.86 11.29 1.96
N LEU A 131 9.05 11.54 0.94
CA LEU A 131 8.07 10.59 0.44
C LEU A 131 8.65 9.80 -0.74
N ALA A 132 8.29 8.52 -0.84
CA ALA A 132 8.47 7.71 -2.03
C ALA A 132 7.09 7.46 -2.66
N TYR A 133 7.00 7.66 -3.97
CA TYR A 133 5.77 7.52 -4.71
C TYR A 133 6.05 7.00 -6.12
N ILE A 134 5.02 6.44 -6.75
CA ILE A 134 5.07 6.01 -8.14
C ILE A 134 4.58 7.16 -9.02
N GLY A 135 5.48 7.63 -9.88
CA GLY A 135 5.23 8.67 -10.85
C GLY A 135 4.98 8.05 -12.21
N ILE A 136 3.81 8.33 -12.80
CA ILE A 136 3.51 7.92 -14.17
C ILE A 136 3.48 9.17 -15.06
N GLU A 137 4.47 9.27 -15.93
CA GLU A 137 4.57 10.34 -16.92
C GLU A 137 3.67 10.09 -18.11
N ARG A 138 3.15 11.18 -18.70
CA ARG A 138 2.43 11.11 -19.96
C ARG A 138 3.39 11.29 -21.13
N GLY A 139 3.46 10.29 -22.01
CA GLY A 139 4.28 10.30 -23.21
C GLY A 139 3.80 11.32 -24.24
N VAL A 140 4.67 11.60 -25.23
CA VAL A 140 4.42 12.58 -26.32
C VAL A 140 3.17 12.25 -27.13
N ASP A 141 2.89 10.96 -27.32
CA ASP A 141 1.73 10.46 -28.06
C ASP A 141 0.45 10.43 -27.19
N GLY A 142 0.55 10.87 -25.93
CA GLY A 142 -0.56 10.95 -24.98
C GLY A 142 -0.82 9.66 -24.19
N GLU A 143 -0.07 8.59 -24.47
CA GLU A 143 -0.06 7.33 -23.72
C GLU A 143 0.65 7.50 -22.37
N TRP A 144 0.21 6.75 -21.36
CA TRP A 144 0.87 6.71 -20.06
C TRP A 144 2.12 5.83 -20.12
N GLY A 145 3.22 6.29 -19.51
CA GLY A 145 4.45 5.53 -19.39
C GLY A 145 4.37 4.40 -18.37
N ALA A 146 5.50 3.75 -18.13
CA ALA A 146 5.66 2.85 -16.99
C ALA A 146 5.62 3.66 -15.68
N GLY A 147 5.25 2.99 -14.58
CA GLY A 147 5.44 3.54 -13.25
C GLY A 147 6.92 3.52 -12.90
N ASP A 148 7.44 4.67 -12.51
CA ASP A 148 8.79 4.84 -11.98
C ASP A 148 8.72 5.22 -10.50
N ILE A 149 9.74 4.89 -9.72
CA ILE A 149 9.86 5.33 -8.32
C ILE A 149 10.43 6.74 -8.31
N TRP A 150 9.76 7.63 -7.60
CA TRP A 150 10.18 9.01 -7.37
C TRP A 150 10.21 9.31 -5.88
N THR A 151 10.99 10.32 -5.53
CA THR A 151 11.03 10.88 -4.18
C THR A 151 10.78 12.37 -4.19
N ILE A 152 10.15 12.89 -3.13
CA ILE A 152 9.89 14.31 -2.93
C ILE A 152 10.05 14.65 -1.44
N PRO A 153 10.60 15.83 -1.07
CA PRO A 153 10.54 16.27 0.33
C PRO A 153 9.10 16.30 0.84
N ALA A 154 8.86 15.81 2.06
CA ALA A 154 7.53 15.80 2.67
C ALA A 154 6.95 17.21 2.91
N ALA A 155 7.82 18.23 2.90
CA ALA A 155 7.44 19.64 2.95
C ALA A 155 7.06 20.23 1.56
N GLY A 156 7.12 19.43 0.49
CA GLY A 156 7.06 19.88 -0.90
C GLY A 156 8.42 20.36 -1.42
N GLY A 157 8.59 20.43 -2.74
CA GLY A 157 9.85 20.81 -3.37
C GLY A 157 10.04 20.15 -4.72
N GLU A 158 11.30 19.98 -5.13
CA GLU A 158 11.64 19.27 -6.36
C GLU A 158 11.61 17.75 -6.14
N ASP A 159 10.98 17.03 -7.07
CA ASP A 159 10.99 15.58 -7.11
C ASP A 159 12.25 15.03 -7.79
N VAL A 160 12.70 13.85 -7.37
CA VAL A 160 13.83 13.12 -7.96
C VAL A 160 13.37 11.74 -8.37
N ALA A 161 13.57 11.37 -9.64
CA ALA A 161 13.35 10.01 -10.10
C ALA A 161 14.48 9.11 -9.60
N ILE A 162 14.09 7.98 -9.01
CA ILE A 162 15.00 6.94 -8.51
C ILE A 162 15.16 5.84 -9.57
N THR A 163 14.07 5.47 -10.26
CA THR A 163 14.11 4.54 -11.40
C THR A 163 13.61 5.24 -12.66
N ARG A 164 14.16 4.82 -13.82
CA ARG A 164 13.81 5.25 -15.20
C ARG A 164 14.30 4.25 -16.25
N ASP A 165 14.37 2.99 -15.90
CA ASP A 165 14.93 1.93 -16.75
C ASP A 165 13.88 1.27 -17.66
N GLY A 166 12.62 1.73 -17.60
CA GLY A 166 11.52 1.33 -18.47
C GLY A 166 10.76 0.10 -18.01
N PHE A 167 11.13 -0.46 -16.85
CA PHE A 167 10.35 -1.50 -16.20
C PHE A 167 9.31 -0.86 -15.27
N PRO A 168 8.05 -1.31 -15.31
CA PRO A 168 7.07 -0.89 -14.32
C PRO A 168 7.53 -1.26 -12.91
N ASP A 169 7.70 -0.23 -12.08
CA ASP A 169 7.96 -0.32 -10.65
C ASP A 169 6.75 0.19 -9.87
N ASP A 170 6.44 -0.45 -8.74
CA ASP A 170 5.30 -0.07 -7.89
C ASP A 170 5.55 -0.40 -6.41
N GLY A 171 4.70 0.11 -5.50
CA GLY A 171 4.70 -0.30 -4.10
C GLY A 171 5.95 0.09 -3.29
N ALA A 172 6.54 1.25 -3.58
CA ALA A 172 7.82 1.68 -2.99
C ALA A 172 7.73 2.08 -1.50
N GLU A 173 8.37 1.32 -0.62
CA GLU A 173 8.36 1.52 0.84
C GLU A 173 9.79 1.58 1.41
N TYR A 174 10.02 2.47 2.39
CA TYR A 174 11.32 2.56 3.08
C TYR A 174 11.49 1.45 4.12
N SER A 175 12.72 0.95 4.27
CA SER A 175 13.11 0.24 5.50
C SER A 175 13.13 1.17 6.70
N ASN A 176 12.93 0.62 7.91
CA ASN A 176 12.93 1.40 9.15
C ASN A 176 14.28 2.04 9.51
N ASP A 177 15.38 1.53 8.95
CA ASP A 177 16.71 2.14 9.06
C ASP A 177 16.99 3.22 8.00
N GLY A 178 16.08 3.41 7.05
CA GLY A 178 16.17 4.39 5.96
C GLY A 178 17.21 4.05 4.90
N GLU A 179 17.77 2.84 4.92
CA GLU A 179 18.82 2.43 4.01
C GLU A 179 18.31 1.88 2.67
N TRP A 180 17.09 1.33 2.66
CA TRP A 180 16.53 0.60 1.54
C TRP A 180 15.14 1.12 1.14
N LEU A 181 14.84 0.99 -0.16
CA LEU A 181 13.50 1.01 -0.72
C LEU A 181 13.14 -0.40 -1.17
N TYR A 182 12.03 -0.93 -0.67
CA TYR A 182 11.39 -2.17 -1.10
C TYR A 182 10.28 -1.84 -2.09
N PHE A 183 10.13 -2.63 -3.15
CA PHE A 183 9.16 -2.37 -4.21
C PHE A 183 8.91 -3.64 -5.02
N ASN A 184 7.89 -3.66 -5.87
CA ASN A 184 7.73 -4.69 -6.89
C ASN A 184 8.11 -4.16 -8.27
N SER A 185 8.63 -5.03 -9.13
CA SER A 185 9.06 -4.67 -10.48
C SER A 185 8.90 -5.82 -11.45
N GLU A 186 8.56 -5.51 -12.70
CA GLU A 186 8.52 -6.49 -13.79
C GLU A 186 9.90 -6.73 -14.43
N ARG A 187 11.00 -6.18 -13.89
CA ARG A 187 12.35 -6.34 -14.45
C ARG A 187 12.90 -7.78 -14.51
N ALA A 188 12.24 -8.73 -13.83
CA ALA A 188 12.66 -10.14 -13.80
C ALA A 188 12.43 -10.87 -15.13
N ASP A 189 11.38 -10.50 -15.87
CA ASP A 189 10.99 -11.14 -17.13
C ASP A 189 10.61 -10.07 -18.17
N THR A 190 10.77 -10.41 -19.44
CA THR A 190 10.55 -9.50 -20.57
C THR A 190 9.09 -9.37 -20.99
N GLY A 191 8.18 -10.11 -20.35
CA GLY A 191 6.73 -10.06 -20.59
C GLY A 191 5.96 -9.49 -19.40
N PRO A 192 4.84 -8.78 -19.64
CA PRO A 192 4.04 -8.23 -18.56
C PRO A 192 3.34 -9.33 -17.74
N GLY A 193 3.03 -9.05 -16.48
CA GLY A 193 2.37 -10.00 -15.58
C GLY A 193 3.33 -10.95 -14.89
N HIS A 194 4.52 -10.45 -14.54
CA HIS A 194 5.53 -11.18 -13.76
C HIS A 194 6.28 -10.28 -12.77
N ALA A 195 5.55 -9.39 -12.07
CA ALA A 195 6.12 -8.58 -11.02
C ALA A 195 6.74 -9.46 -9.91
N GLN A 196 7.97 -9.15 -9.53
CA GLN A 196 8.68 -9.75 -8.41
C GLN A 196 9.08 -8.67 -7.42
N LEU A 197 9.35 -9.05 -6.17
CA LEU A 197 9.82 -8.12 -5.15
C LEU A 197 11.30 -7.81 -5.34
N TYR A 198 11.65 -6.55 -5.11
CA TYR A 198 13.01 -6.02 -5.15
C TYR A 198 13.25 -5.13 -3.94
N ARG A 199 14.53 -4.87 -3.69
CA ARG A 199 14.96 -3.71 -2.91
C ARG A 199 16.14 -3.01 -3.59
N MET A 200 16.37 -1.75 -3.24
CA MET A 200 17.56 -0.99 -3.64
C MET A 200 17.91 0.03 -2.56
N ARG A 201 19.09 0.63 -2.63
CA ARG A 201 19.44 1.76 -1.76
C ARG A 201 18.52 2.94 -2.07
N THR A 202 18.29 3.81 -1.09
CA THR A 202 17.44 5.01 -1.26
C THR A 202 17.96 6.00 -2.31
N ASP A 203 19.22 5.88 -2.75
CA ASP A 203 19.79 6.63 -3.87
C ASP A 203 19.59 5.96 -5.25
N GLY A 204 18.87 4.83 -5.30
CA GLY A 204 18.60 4.04 -6.51
C GLY A 204 19.67 3.02 -6.87
N SER A 205 20.80 2.97 -6.15
CA SER A 205 21.87 2.01 -6.42
C SER A 205 21.61 0.62 -5.83
N GLY A 206 22.28 -0.40 -6.37
CA GLY A 206 22.33 -1.73 -5.75
C GLY A 206 20.98 -2.45 -5.70
N ALA A 207 20.22 -2.45 -6.80
CA ALA A 207 18.97 -3.19 -6.87
C ALA A 207 19.19 -4.71 -6.74
N GLU A 208 18.41 -5.35 -5.89
CA GLU A 208 18.45 -6.77 -5.55
C GLU A 208 17.05 -7.39 -5.69
N GLN A 209 16.95 -8.52 -6.40
CA GLN A 209 15.71 -9.30 -6.49
C GLN A 209 15.50 -10.13 -5.22
N LEU A 210 14.30 -10.10 -4.66
CA LEU A 210 13.94 -10.80 -3.42
C LEU A 210 13.10 -12.05 -3.67
N THR A 211 12.24 -12.05 -4.70
CA THR A 211 11.41 -13.21 -5.07
C THR A 211 11.66 -13.60 -6.51
N SER A 212 11.56 -14.90 -6.82
CA SER A 212 11.82 -15.44 -8.17
C SER A 212 10.95 -16.67 -8.48
N ASP A 213 9.67 -16.61 -8.13
CA ASP A 213 8.71 -17.70 -8.36
C ASP A 213 7.70 -17.37 -9.46
N GLU A 214 6.86 -18.34 -9.85
CA GLU A 214 5.91 -18.19 -10.97
C GLU A 214 4.75 -17.23 -10.67
N ARG A 215 4.55 -16.81 -9.41
CA ARG A 215 3.45 -15.92 -9.02
C ARG A 215 3.82 -14.47 -9.29
N VAL A 216 2.80 -13.60 -9.26
CA VAL A 216 2.96 -12.17 -9.45
C VAL A 216 2.89 -11.51 -8.08
N ASN A 217 4.04 -11.01 -7.60
CA ASN A 217 4.25 -10.59 -6.21
C ASN A 217 4.23 -9.06 -6.11
N TRP A 218 3.38 -8.52 -5.24
CA TRP A 218 3.08 -7.08 -5.10
C TRP A 218 3.08 -6.64 -3.63
N PHE A 219 3.23 -5.32 -3.44
CA PHE A 219 3.07 -4.63 -2.15
C PHE A 219 3.93 -5.22 -1.01
N PRO A 220 5.27 -5.14 -1.11
CA PRO A 220 6.16 -5.56 -0.03
C PRO A 220 6.06 -4.59 1.15
N HIS A 221 5.59 -5.08 2.30
CA HIS A 221 5.48 -4.31 3.54
C HIS A 221 6.43 -4.84 4.60
N VAL A 222 7.36 -3.99 5.05
CA VAL A 222 8.37 -4.36 6.03
C VAL A 222 7.79 -4.22 7.44
N ALA A 223 7.98 -5.24 8.27
CA ALA A 223 7.58 -5.17 9.67
C ALA A 223 8.38 -4.08 10.41
N PRO A 224 7.83 -3.40 11.44
CA PRO A 224 8.53 -2.35 12.19
C PRO A 224 9.90 -2.75 12.79
N ASP A 225 10.09 -4.02 13.11
CA ASP A 225 11.39 -4.56 13.58
C ASP A 225 12.37 -4.94 12.46
N GLY A 226 11.95 -4.83 11.20
CA GLY A 226 12.72 -5.16 10.00
C GLY A 226 12.94 -6.67 9.79
N SER A 227 12.31 -7.53 10.57
CA SER A 227 12.59 -8.98 10.57
C SER A 227 11.82 -9.77 9.51
N ARG A 228 10.78 -9.17 8.92
CA ARG A 228 9.86 -9.81 7.98
C ARG A 228 9.35 -8.82 6.93
N ILE A 229 8.97 -9.37 5.79
CA ILE A 229 8.22 -8.69 4.74
C ILE A 229 6.92 -9.46 4.53
N ALA A 230 5.78 -8.79 4.57
CA ALA A 230 4.50 -9.32 4.11
C ALA A 230 4.23 -8.82 2.69
N PHE A 231 3.64 -9.65 1.84
CA PHE A 231 3.33 -9.29 0.46
C PHE A 231 2.16 -10.12 -0.07
N ILE A 232 1.51 -9.64 -1.14
CA ILE A 232 0.44 -10.38 -1.80
C ILE A 232 0.95 -11.02 -3.10
N SER A 233 0.54 -12.26 -3.32
CA SER A 233 0.88 -13.05 -4.51
C SER A 233 -0.37 -13.40 -5.30
N PHE A 234 -0.48 -12.81 -6.48
CA PHE A 234 -1.52 -13.10 -7.46
C PHE A 234 -1.23 -14.40 -8.24
N PRO A 235 -2.22 -14.97 -8.93
CA PRO A 235 -2.00 -16.02 -9.92
C PRO A 235 -0.96 -15.62 -10.98
N SER A 236 -0.27 -16.61 -11.56
CA SER A 236 0.73 -16.39 -12.61
C SER A 236 0.12 -15.70 -13.84
N GLY A 237 0.82 -14.72 -14.41
CA GLY A 237 0.38 -13.99 -15.60
C GLY A 237 -0.69 -12.92 -15.34
N THR A 238 -1.04 -12.64 -14.07
CA THR A 238 -1.93 -11.52 -13.72
C THR A 238 -1.28 -10.19 -14.10
N LEU A 239 -1.98 -9.40 -14.93
CA LEU A 239 -1.55 -8.06 -15.33
C LEU A 239 -1.96 -7.03 -14.27
N GLY A 240 -1.00 -6.23 -13.79
CA GLY A 240 -1.22 -5.28 -12.70
C GLY A 240 -1.63 -5.98 -11.39
N HIS A 241 -2.52 -5.34 -10.64
CA HIS A 241 -2.98 -5.80 -9.33
C HIS A 241 -4.51 -5.69 -9.22
N PRO A 242 -5.28 -6.50 -9.99
CA PRO A 242 -6.73 -6.39 -10.06
C PRO A 242 -7.43 -6.79 -8.75
N ALA A 243 -8.72 -6.46 -8.67
CA ALA A 243 -9.62 -6.90 -7.62
C ALA A 243 -10.10 -8.36 -7.83
N ASP A 244 -10.68 -8.93 -6.78
CA ASP A 244 -11.55 -10.12 -6.82
C ASP A 244 -10.91 -11.37 -7.45
N LEU A 245 -9.65 -11.64 -7.10
CA LEU A 245 -8.91 -12.85 -7.46
C LEU A 245 -8.57 -13.71 -6.25
N ASP A 246 -8.32 -15.00 -6.50
CA ASP A 246 -7.74 -15.92 -5.52
C ASP A 246 -6.24 -15.64 -5.35
N CYS A 247 -5.93 -14.83 -4.35
CA CYS A 247 -4.58 -14.42 -3.99
C CYS A 247 -4.08 -15.15 -2.73
N ILE A 248 -2.80 -14.98 -2.44
CA ILE A 248 -2.17 -15.49 -1.22
C ILE A 248 -1.40 -14.34 -0.58
N ILE A 249 -1.64 -14.06 0.70
CA ILE A 249 -0.73 -13.24 1.51
C ILE A 249 0.39 -14.15 1.97
N ARG A 250 1.64 -13.71 1.75
CA ARG A 250 2.86 -14.45 2.05
C ARG A 250 3.78 -13.60 2.91
N VAL A 251 4.70 -14.28 3.61
CA VAL A 251 5.73 -13.64 4.41
C VAL A 251 7.10 -14.22 4.08
N CYS A 252 8.13 -13.38 4.09
CA CYS A 252 9.53 -13.80 3.95
C CYS A 252 10.44 -12.98 4.88
N GLY A 253 11.73 -13.35 4.93
CA GLY A 253 12.76 -12.56 5.59
C GLY A 253 13.12 -11.29 4.80
N PRO A 254 13.92 -10.37 5.38
CA PRO A 254 14.21 -9.06 4.80
C PRO A 254 15.02 -9.10 3.50
N ALA A 255 15.61 -10.25 3.14
CA ALA A 255 16.29 -10.48 1.87
C ALA A 255 15.52 -11.46 0.95
N GLY A 256 14.23 -11.68 1.23
CA GLY A 256 13.35 -12.56 0.44
C GLY A 256 13.48 -14.05 0.79
N GLU A 257 14.31 -14.40 1.77
CA GLU A 257 14.52 -15.77 2.20
C GLU A 257 13.30 -16.37 2.91
N ASP A 258 13.19 -17.70 2.89
CA ASP A 258 12.17 -18.46 3.63
C ASP A 258 10.71 -18.02 3.35
N ALA A 259 10.41 -17.61 2.12
CA ALA A 259 9.07 -17.20 1.70
C ALA A 259 8.03 -18.32 1.93
N ALA A 260 6.96 -18.00 2.66
CA ALA A 260 5.90 -18.93 3.04
C ALA A 260 4.50 -18.32 2.91
N ASP A 261 3.54 -19.17 2.59
CA ASP A 261 2.12 -18.79 2.51
C ASP A 261 1.55 -18.60 3.92
N LEU A 262 0.84 -17.50 4.11
CA LEU A 262 0.23 -17.13 5.39
C LEU A 262 -1.29 -17.31 5.34
N VAL A 263 -1.96 -16.66 4.37
CA VAL A 263 -3.43 -16.68 4.22
C VAL A 263 -3.80 -16.75 2.74
N HIS A 264 -4.76 -17.61 2.41
CA HIS A 264 -5.47 -17.56 1.13
C HIS A 264 -6.59 -16.52 1.21
N VAL A 265 -6.63 -15.61 0.24
CA VAL A 265 -7.55 -14.46 0.27
C VAL A 265 -8.22 -14.29 -1.08
N PHE A 266 -9.55 -14.15 -1.08
CA PHE A 266 -10.26 -13.65 -2.26
C PHE A 266 -10.23 -12.11 -2.21
N GLY A 267 -9.42 -11.51 -3.07
CA GLY A 267 -9.12 -10.08 -3.02
C GLY A 267 -8.09 -9.65 -4.06
N GLY A 268 -7.03 -8.96 -3.64
CA GLY A 268 -6.07 -8.32 -4.54
C GLY A 268 -5.99 -6.82 -4.28
N GLN A 269 -6.47 -6.00 -5.21
CA GLN A 269 -6.66 -4.56 -4.97
C GLN A 269 -7.46 -4.33 -3.68
N GLY A 270 -6.94 -3.46 -2.82
CA GLY A 270 -7.53 -3.08 -1.54
C GLY A 270 -7.22 -4.03 -0.39
N THR A 271 -6.62 -5.20 -0.63
CA THR A 271 -6.29 -6.14 0.46
C THR A 271 -5.20 -5.58 1.36
N MET A 272 -4.14 -5.02 0.77
CA MET A 272 -2.96 -4.51 1.46
C MET A 272 -2.13 -3.60 0.54
N ASN A 273 -2.71 -2.50 0.03
CA ASN A 273 -1.95 -1.54 -0.79
C ASN A 273 -0.90 -0.77 0.03
N VAL A 274 -1.08 -0.74 1.35
CA VAL A 274 -0.33 0.08 2.30
C VAL A 274 0.14 -0.79 3.46
N ASN A 275 1.22 -0.37 4.12
CA ASN A 275 1.78 -1.12 5.24
C ASN A 275 0.79 -1.20 6.41
N SER A 276 0.45 -2.42 6.81
CA SER A 276 -0.57 -2.73 7.80
C SER A 276 -0.04 -3.57 8.97
N TRP A 277 1.29 -3.61 9.15
CA TRP A 277 1.90 -4.27 10.30
C TRP A 277 1.52 -3.59 11.62
N SER A 278 1.30 -4.38 12.65
CA SER A 278 1.19 -3.88 14.01
C SER A 278 2.52 -3.27 14.48
N PRO A 279 2.51 -2.24 15.34
CA PRO A 279 3.73 -1.60 15.82
C PRO A 279 4.72 -2.56 16.53
N ASP A 280 4.22 -3.68 17.07
CA ASP A 280 5.03 -4.71 17.72
C ASP A 280 5.53 -5.81 16.76
N SER A 281 5.27 -5.69 15.46
CA SER A 281 5.68 -6.63 14.40
C SER A 281 5.10 -8.05 14.53
N ARG A 282 4.08 -8.24 15.38
CA ARG A 282 3.51 -9.57 15.63
C ARG A 282 2.31 -9.89 14.76
N ALA A 283 1.60 -8.88 14.29
CA ALA A 283 0.36 -9.04 13.55
C ALA A 283 0.32 -8.16 12.31
N PHE A 284 -0.58 -8.52 11.41
CA PHE A 284 -0.78 -7.83 10.14
C PHE A 284 -2.29 -7.70 9.88
N ALA A 285 -2.74 -6.53 9.42
CA ALA A 285 -4.14 -6.31 9.05
C ALA A 285 -4.34 -6.45 7.54
N TYR A 286 -5.45 -7.01 7.10
CA TYR A 286 -5.76 -7.11 5.66
C TYR A 286 -7.26 -7.08 5.42
N VAL A 287 -7.65 -6.92 4.15
CA VAL A 287 -9.06 -7.01 3.74
C VAL A 287 -9.28 -8.14 2.75
N ASP A 288 -10.31 -8.93 2.98
CA ASP A 288 -10.84 -9.86 2.01
C ASP A 288 -12.26 -9.49 1.56
N TYR A 289 -12.67 -10.06 0.42
CA TYR A 289 -13.87 -9.61 -0.29
C TYR A 289 -14.80 -10.76 -0.68
N PRO A 290 -15.22 -11.64 0.26
CA PRO A 290 -16.02 -12.80 -0.05
C PRO A 290 -17.32 -12.41 -0.74
N VAL A 291 -17.77 -13.28 -1.64
CA VAL A 291 -19.09 -13.19 -2.27
C VAL A 291 -19.92 -14.36 -1.76
N ASP A 292 -21.10 -14.08 -1.23
CA ASP A 292 -22.03 -15.14 -0.83
C ASP A 292 -22.47 -15.93 -2.07
N ASP A 293 -22.53 -17.27 -1.93
CA ASP A 293 -23.14 -18.11 -2.95
C ASP A 293 -24.63 -17.72 -3.08
N ALA A 294 -25.04 -17.32 -4.29
CA ALA A 294 -26.40 -16.89 -4.62
C ALA A 294 -27.47 -17.99 -4.50
#